data_AF-A0A7H9HQF8-F1
#
_entry.id   AF-A0A7H9HQF8-F1
#
_cell.length_a   1.000
_cell.length_b   1.000
_cell.length_c   1.000
_cell.angle_alpha   90.00
_cell.angle_beta   90.00
_cell.angle_gamma   90.00
#
_symmetry.space_group_name_H-M   'P 1'
#
loop_
_entity.id
_entity.type
_entity.pdbx_description
1 polymer ?
#
loop_
_entity_poly.entity_id
_entity_poly.type
_entity_poly.pdbx_seq_one_letter_code
_entity_poly.pdbx_strand_id
1 'polypeptide(L)'
;MINEVTKGLTRARCSKKEWNDTVVEETVIREPGVGFGSLALEKQQYLLSNELYKCTSRDSLSSLQQLADKSASDSPPRKKFILEDHSTYTYGAVGRSLWPSACCSSTTTNFLRPRMEFSGYQISGYKKYQIEVALKTVDLPLNRCSSLTPHLTGFLTICGLTNQHPEITTYFEAFAVTHKELGFLSSSWPDNSSMSPYRADDQTDLEHWLNFPAFKQLFLPALGDSPSARPTLNDVIEGDYDFGDYLEQRFIFMRWKEKFLVPDAQVDGIAGASYDGFYYILHDQFTGNIQGFYYHKDAEKFQQLELIPSYKSLSSCTDCTFEFA
;
A
#
# COMPACT_ATOMS: atom_id res chain seq x y z
N MET A 1 15.05 -34.05 -13.21
CA MET A 1 13.91 -34.94 -12.93
C MET A 1 12.65 -34.06 -12.80
N ILE A 2 12.25 -33.41 -13.90
CA ILE A 2 11.25 -32.30 -13.92
C ILE A 2 10.22 -32.54 -15.05
N ASN A 3 9.85 -33.80 -15.30
CA ASN A 3 9.01 -34.17 -16.45
C ASN A 3 7.63 -34.75 -16.07
N GLU A 4 7.20 -34.71 -14.81
CA GLU A 4 5.95 -35.38 -14.39
C GLU A 4 4.80 -34.45 -13.98
N VAL A 5 4.96 -33.13 -13.94
CA VAL A 5 3.88 -32.22 -13.48
C VAL A 5 2.97 -31.70 -14.62
N THR A 6 3.30 -31.95 -15.89
CA THR A 6 2.61 -31.34 -17.04
C THR A 6 1.38 -32.08 -17.59
N LYS A 7 0.87 -33.13 -16.93
CA LYS A 7 -0.24 -33.95 -17.49
C LYS A 7 -1.65 -33.67 -16.94
N GLY A 8 -1.85 -32.59 -16.17
CA GLY A 8 -3.11 -32.36 -15.43
C GLY A 8 -4.14 -31.37 -16.01
N LEU A 9 -3.90 -30.68 -17.14
CA LEU A 9 -4.80 -29.62 -17.63
C LEU A 9 -5.32 -29.90 -19.04
N THR A 10 -6.20 -30.88 -19.19
CA THR A 10 -7.11 -30.96 -20.35
C THR A 10 -8.45 -31.59 -19.98
N ARG A 11 -9.47 -30.74 -19.78
CA ARG A 11 -10.93 -30.93 -19.98
C ARG A 11 -11.77 -30.42 -18.81
N ALA A 12 -12.50 -29.32 -19.03
CA ALA A 12 -13.88 -29.20 -18.58
C ALA A 12 -14.63 -28.26 -19.52
N ARG A 13 -15.77 -28.76 -20.02
CA ARG A 13 -16.62 -28.21 -21.08
C ARG A 13 -17.65 -27.27 -20.46
N CYS A 14 -17.93 -26.15 -21.10
CA CYS A 14 -18.94 -25.17 -20.72
C CYS A 14 -20.36 -25.71 -21.00
N SER A 15 -21.26 -25.62 -20.01
CA SER A 15 -22.71 -25.83 -20.18
C SER A 15 -23.45 -24.59 -19.66
N LYS A 16 -24.11 -23.88 -20.58
CA LYS A 16 -25.05 -22.78 -20.33
C LYS A 16 -26.31 -23.31 -19.62
N LYS A 17 -26.82 -22.56 -18.65
CA LYS A 17 -28.23 -22.61 -18.22
C LYS A 17 -28.76 -21.19 -18.11
N GLU A 18 -29.79 -20.90 -18.91
CA GLU A 18 -30.63 -19.71 -18.89
C GLU A 18 -31.52 -19.70 -17.64
N TRP A 19 -31.83 -18.50 -17.13
CA TRP A 19 -32.88 -18.27 -16.11
C TRP A 19 -33.93 -17.34 -16.72
N ASN A 20 -35.19 -17.79 -16.64
CA ASN A 20 -36.37 -17.07 -17.10
C ASN A 20 -36.99 -16.26 -15.96
N ASP A 21 -37.40 -15.03 -16.27
CA ASP A 21 -38.23 -14.17 -15.44
C ASP A 21 -39.62 -14.77 -15.22
N THR A 22 -40.16 -14.65 -14.00
CA THR A 22 -41.59 -14.86 -13.74
C THR A 22 -42.08 -13.81 -12.76
N VAL A 23 -43.03 -13.00 -13.24
CA VAL A 23 -43.77 -11.95 -12.55
C VAL A 23 -44.85 -12.59 -11.69
N VAL A 24 -45.05 -12.09 -10.46
CA VAL A 24 -46.25 -12.35 -9.65
C VAL A 24 -46.79 -11.01 -9.16
N GLU A 25 -48.02 -10.69 -9.57
CA GLU A 25 -48.85 -9.60 -9.06
C GLU A 25 -49.45 -9.97 -7.70
N GLU A 26 -49.59 -9.00 -6.79
CA GLU A 26 -50.70 -9.02 -5.84
C GLU A 26 -51.13 -7.61 -5.39
N THR A 27 -52.37 -7.55 -4.94
CA THR A 27 -53.38 -6.50 -5.14
C THR A 27 -53.45 -5.38 -4.09
N VAL A 28 -54.00 -4.25 -4.56
CA VAL A 28 -54.30 -2.98 -3.88
C VAL A 28 -55.54 -3.06 -2.97
N ILE A 29 -55.47 -2.50 -1.76
CA ILE A 29 -56.64 -2.01 -0.99
C ILE A 29 -56.38 -0.54 -0.60
N ARG A 30 -57.42 0.29 -0.74
CA ARG A 30 -57.42 1.76 -0.79
C ARG A 30 -57.86 2.47 0.51
N GLU A 31 -57.16 3.59 0.78
CA GLU A 31 -57.61 4.92 1.28
C GLU A 31 -57.90 5.13 2.79
N PRO A 32 -57.71 6.37 3.35
CA PRO A 32 -57.84 7.66 2.66
C PRO A 32 -56.71 8.69 2.81
N GLY A 33 -56.70 9.61 1.84
CA GLY A 33 -55.69 10.65 1.66
C GLY A 33 -55.61 11.74 2.72
N VAL A 34 -54.41 12.33 2.80
CA VAL A 34 -54.13 13.66 3.37
C VAL A 34 -53.14 14.36 2.42
N GLY A 35 -53.42 15.63 2.16
CA GLY A 35 -52.93 16.41 1.03
C GLY A 35 -51.43 16.58 0.92
N PHE A 36 -51.00 16.65 -0.34
CA PHE A 36 -49.70 17.18 -0.74
C PHE A 36 -49.58 18.66 -0.35
N GLY A 37 -48.78 18.91 0.66
CA GLY A 37 -48.33 20.25 1.02
C GLY A 37 -47.33 20.16 2.17
N SER A 38 -46.15 20.75 1.98
CA SER A 38 -45.13 20.99 3.02
C SER A 38 -44.02 19.95 3.25
N LEU A 39 -43.37 19.49 2.17
CA LEU A 39 -41.96 19.00 2.24
C LEU A 39 -40.95 20.01 1.66
N ALA A 40 -41.43 21.16 1.19
CA ALA A 40 -40.58 22.27 0.76
C ALA A 40 -40.20 23.23 1.90
N LEU A 41 -40.84 23.11 3.09
CA LEU A 41 -40.60 23.98 4.25
C LEU A 41 -39.58 23.42 5.25
N GLU A 42 -39.34 22.10 5.26
CA GLU A 42 -38.35 21.50 6.16
C GLU A 42 -36.92 21.61 5.61
N LYS A 43 -36.77 21.84 4.30
CA LYS A 43 -35.49 22.20 3.67
C LYS A 43 -35.09 23.66 3.88
N GLN A 44 -36.00 24.52 4.36
CA GLN A 44 -35.70 25.93 4.64
C GLN A 44 -35.35 26.22 6.10
N GLN A 45 -35.58 25.30 7.04
CA GLN A 45 -35.14 25.47 8.43
C GLN A 45 -33.71 25.01 8.71
N TYR A 46 -33.10 24.19 7.83
CA TYR A 46 -31.70 23.77 7.99
C TYR A 46 -30.68 24.76 7.39
N LEU A 47 -31.14 25.75 6.61
CA LEU A 47 -30.28 26.80 6.02
C LEU A 47 -30.19 28.07 6.86
N LEU A 48 -30.76 28.08 8.07
CA LEU A 48 -30.81 29.24 8.97
C LEU A 48 -29.96 29.08 10.24
N SER A 49 -29.20 27.98 10.37
CA SER A 49 -28.25 27.75 11.47
C SER A 49 -26.80 27.69 10.99
N ASN A 50 -26.46 28.54 10.02
CA ASN A 50 -25.07 28.76 9.58
C ASN A 50 -24.34 29.77 10.50
N GLU A 51 -24.44 29.58 11.82
CA GLU A 51 -23.43 30.10 12.73
C GLU A 51 -22.19 29.24 12.51
N LEU A 52 -21.29 29.70 11.62
CA LEU A 52 -19.95 29.17 11.49
C LEU A 52 -19.39 28.96 12.90
N TYR A 53 -19.00 27.72 13.23
CA TYR A 53 -18.26 27.45 14.45
C TYR A 53 -16.97 28.27 14.40
N LYS A 54 -16.96 29.39 15.12
CA LYS A 54 -15.82 30.30 15.19
C LYS A 54 -14.80 29.62 16.09
N CYS A 55 -13.79 28.98 15.50
CA CYS A 55 -12.63 28.48 16.25
C CYS A 55 -12.01 29.65 17.02
N THR A 56 -12.18 29.68 18.33
CA THR A 56 -11.52 30.61 19.25
C THR A 56 -10.20 30.04 19.75
N SER A 57 -9.44 29.36 18.88
CA SER A 57 -8.03 29.08 19.17
C SER A 57 -7.24 30.36 18.94
N ARG A 58 -6.71 30.94 20.02
CA ARG A 58 -5.79 32.09 20.02
C ARG A 58 -4.32 31.67 19.92
N ASP A 59 -4.05 30.42 19.51
CA ASP A 59 -2.69 29.89 19.43
C ASP A 59 -2.01 30.16 18.07
N SER A 60 -2.59 31.03 17.25
CA SER A 60 -1.91 31.61 16.10
C SER A 60 -0.81 32.55 16.60
N LEU A 61 0.43 32.24 16.21
CA LEU A 61 1.66 33.04 16.39
C LEU A 61 1.36 34.54 16.57
N SER A 62 1.94 35.16 17.60
CA SER A 62 1.75 36.59 17.93
C SER A 62 1.99 37.55 16.76
N SER A 63 2.74 37.12 15.74
CA SER A 63 2.95 37.80 14.47
C SER A 63 1.69 37.95 13.59
N LEU A 64 0.70 37.07 13.71
CA LEU A 64 -0.56 37.13 12.94
C LEU A 64 -1.61 38.05 13.57
N GLN A 65 -1.63 38.17 14.90
CA GLN A 65 -2.56 39.08 15.60
C GLN A 65 -2.31 40.55 15.23
N GLN A 66 -1.03 40.93 15.01
CA GLN A 66 -0.67 42.29 14.60
C GLN A 66 -1.20 42.72 13.22
N LEU A 67 -1.66 41.77 12.38
CA LEU A 67 -2.24 42.08 11.07
C LEU A 67 -3.74 42.41 11.15
N ALA A 68 -4.47 41.83 12.10
CA ALA A 68 -5.91 42.09 12.26
C ALA A 68 -6.18 43.52 12.76
N ASP A 69 -5.36 44.01 13.68
CA ASP A 69 -5.53 45.34 14.30
C ASP A 69 -5.16 46.51 13.38
N LYS A 70 -4.49 46.25 12.24
CA LYS A 70 -4.13 47.27 11.23
C LYS A 70 -5.23 47.54 10.19
N SER A 71 -6.35 46.83 10.24
CA SER A 71 -7.44 46.96 9.26
C SER A 71 -8.34 48.19 9.46
N ALA A 72 -8.08 49.03 10.47
CA ALA A 72 -8.83 50.26 10.75
C ALA A 72 -8.29 51.53 10.06
N SER A 73 -7.37 51.42 9.09
CA SER A 73 -6.94 52.55 8.26
C SER A 73 -7.35 52.36 6.80
N ASP A 74 -8.01 53.37 6.22
CA ASP A 74 -8.60 53.50 4.88
C ASP A 74 -7.59 53.40 3.71
N SER A 75 -6.72 52.39 3.73
CA SER A 75 -5.73 52.12 2.68
C SER A 75 -6.02 50.78 2.02
N PRO A 76 -5.88 50.67 0.68
CA PRO A 76 -6.18 49.43 -0.04
C PRO A 76 -5.32 48.29 0.53
N PRO A 77 -5.81 47.03 0.51
CA PRO A 77 -5.11 45.92 1.13
C PRO A 77 -3.69 45.83 0.58
N ARG A 78 -2.70 46.13 1.44
CA ARG A 78 -1.29 46.10 1.06
C ARG A 78 -0.95 44.66 0.71
N LYS A 79 -0.69 44.38 -0.57
CA LYS A 79 -0.19 43.10 -1.09
C LYS A 79 1.28 42.90 -0.68
N LYS A 80 1.53 42.85 0.64
CA LYS A 80 2.86 42.90 1.26
C LYS A 80 3.81 41.85 0.67
N PHE A 81 3.39 40.59 0.65
CA PHE A 81 4.21 39.48 0.15
C PHE A 81 4.49 39.51 -1.36
N ILE A 82 3.72 40.29 -2.13
CA ILE A 82 3.99 40.47 -3.56
C ILE A 82 4.94 41.63 -3.78
N LEU A 83 4.77 42.72 -3.02
CA LEU A 83 5.57 43.94 -3.17
C LEU A 83 6.95 43.85 -2.51
N GLU A 84 7.08 43.03 -1.47
CA GLU A 84 8.34 42.81 -0.71
C GLU A 84 9.07 41.53 -1.13
N ASP A 85 8.69 40.91 -2.26
CA ASP A 85 9.41 39.77 -2.79
C ASP A 85 10.66 40.24 -3.55
N HIS A 86 11.83 39.95 -2.97
CA HIS A 86 13.14 40.23 -3.56
C HIS A 86 13.85 38.96 -4.04
N SER A 87 13.12 37.84 -4.11
CA SER A 87 13.65 36.57 -4.61
C SER A 87 14.08 36.73 -6.06
N THR A 88 15.22 36.15 -6.41
CA THR A 88 15.73 36.21 -7.78
C THR A 88 15.04 35.17 -8.64
N TYR A 89 13.99 35.59 -9.36
CA TYR A 89 13.33 34.77 -10.37
C TYR A 89 14.13 34.83 -11.67
N THR A 90 14.71 33.69 -12.07
CA THR A 90 15.52 33.60 -13.29
C THR A 90 14.80 32.73 -14.32
N TYR A 91 14.65 33.25 -15.54
CA TYR A 91 14.10 32.51 -16.69
C TYR A 91 15.18 31.89 -17.60
N GLY A 92 16.46 32.16 -17.29
CA GLY A 92 17.59 31.53 -17.97
C GLY A 92 17.70 30.06 -17.58
N ALA A 93 17.99 29.19 -18.55
CA ALA A 93 18.33 27.81 -18.29
C ALA A 93 19.54 27.79 -17.33
N VAL A 94 19.30 27.44 -16.06
CA VAL A 94 20.36 27.14 -15.10
C VAL A 94 21.26 26.11 -15.78
N GLY A 95 22.55 26.39 -15.90
CA GLY A 95 23.47 25.59 -16.70
C GLY A 95 23.29 24.10 -16.39
N ARG A 96 23.10 23.29 -17.44
CA ARG A 96 22.81 21.83 -17.39
C ARG A 96 23.82 20.98 -16.60
N SER A 97 24.86 21.58 -16.02
CA SER A 97 25.96 20.89 -15.34
C SER A 97 25.77 20.73 -13.81
N LEU A 98 24.68 21.23 -13.21
CA LEU A 98 24.45 21.12 -11.76
C LEU A 98 22.97 20.90 -11.41
N TRP A 99 22.25 20.02 -12.11
CA TRP A 99 21.04 19.42 -11.52
C TRP A 99 21.47 18.29 -10.60
N PRO A 100 21.22 18.36 -9.28
CA PRO A 100 21.35 17.19 -8.40
C PRO A 100 20.33 16.09 -8.74
N SER A 101 19.37 16.37 -9.63
CA SER A 101 18.12 15.63 -9.78
C SER A 101 18.18 14.35 -10.62
N ALA A 102 19.34 13.72 -10.81
CA ALA A 102 19.43 12.41 -11.48
C ALA A 102 20.11 11.33 -10.63
N CYS A 103 20.47 11.65 -9.38
CA CYS A 103 21.05 10.69 -8.46
C CYS A 103 19.91 10.11 -7.63
N CYS A 104 19.43 8.91 -7.98
CA CYS A 104 18.51 8.11 -7.16
C CYS A 104 17.18 8.80 -6.78
N SER A 105 16.28 8.97 -7.74
CA SER A 105 14.89 9.29 -7.44
C SER A 105 14.18 8.07 -6.83
N SER A 106 13.68 8.20 -5.60
CA SER A 106 12.64 7.31 -5.05
C SER A 106 11.25 7.87 -5.37
N THR A 107 10.22 7.03 -5.31
CA THR A 107 8.83 7.45 -5.50
C THR A 107 7.89 6.72 -4.55
N THR A 108 6.64 7.19 -4.51
CA THR A 108 5.53 6.59 -3.78
C THR A 108 4.39 6.26 -4.73
N THR A 109 3.49 5.36 -4.34
CA THR A 109 2.26 5.08 -5.10
C THR A 109 1.04 5.60 -4.35
N ASN A 110 -0.15 5.46 -4.95
CA ASN A 110 -1.41 5.91 -4.33
C ASN A 110 -1.66 5.26 -2.95
N PHE A 111 -1.29 3.99 -2.80
CA PHE A 111 -1.51 3.22 -1.58
C PHE A 111 -0.22 2.90 -0.81
N LEU A 112 0.95 2.86 -1.49
CA LEU A 112 2.26 2.79 -0.84
C LEU A 112 2.82 4.20 -0.72
N ARG A 113 2.40 4.90 0.33
CA ARG A 113 2.94 6.21 0.72
C ARG A 113 3.03 6.30 2.25
N PRO A 114 3.87 7.19 2.79
CA PRO A 114 3.95 7.41 4.23
C PRO A 114 2.58 7.65 4.84
N ARG A 115 2.37 7.13 6.06
CA ARG A 115 1.14 7.27 6.86
C ARG A 115 -0.09 6.51 6.35
N MET A 116 0.03 5.74 5.27
CA MET A 116 -1.02 4.79 4.90
C MET A 116 -1.10 3.66 5.92
N GLU A 117 -2.34 3.30 6.24
CA GLU A 117 -2.66 2.22 7.16
C GLU A 117 -3.41 1.12 6.43
N PHE A 118 -3.19 -0.11 6.86
CA PHE A 118 -3.88 -1.29 6.38
C PHE A 118 -4.38 -2.10 7.56
N SER A 119 -5.51 -2.76 7.39
CA SER A 119 -6.09 -3.63 8.41
C SER A 119 -6.55 -4.92 7.76
N GLY A 120 -6.47 -6.02 8.48
CA GLY A 120 -6.97 -7.29 8.00
C GLY A 120 -6.58 -8.42 8.93
N TYR A 121 -6.14 -9.55 8.37
CA TYR A 121 -5.94 -10.76 9.13
C TYR A 121 -4.75 -11.59 8.69
N GLN A 122 -4.13 -12.27 9.66
CA GLN A 122 -3.22 -13.39 9.44
C GLN A 122 -3.94 -14.69 9.78
N ILE A 123 -3.86 -15.68 8.90
CA ILE A 123 -4.55 -16.96 9.00
C ILE A 123 -3.51 -18.09 9.02
N SER A 124 -3.48 -18.86 10.11
CA SER A 124 -2.59 -20.02 10.30
C SER A 124 -3.45 -21.23 10.60
N GLY A 125 -3.62 -22.12 9.62
CA GLY A 125 -4.54 -23.25 9.70
C GLY A 125 -5.98 -22.79 10.01
N TYR A 126 -6.46 -23.08 11.21
CA TYR A 126 -7.79 -22.70 11.69
C TYR A 126 -7.82 -21.43 12.55
N LYS A 127 -6.66 -20.84 12.86
CA LYS A 127 -6.53 -19.64 13.68
C LYS A 127 -6.49 -18.41 12.80
N LYS A 128 -7.16 -17.35 13.26
CA LYS A 128 -7.25 -16.07 12.57
C LYS A 128 -6.93 -14.94 13.54
N TYR A 129 -5.94 -14.14 13.22
CA TYR A 129 -5.43 -13.05 14.04
C TYR A 129 -5.68 -11.73 13.33
N GLN A 130 -6.10 -10.71 14.06
CA GLN A 130 -6.26 -9.36 13.50
C GLN A 130 -4.89 -8.72 13.32
N ILE A 131 -4.70 -8.08 12.17
CA ILE A 131 -3.47 -7.39 11.81
C ILE A 131 -3.77 -5.93 11.49
N GLU A 132 -2.92 -5.04 11.99
CA GLU A 132 -2.89 -3.63 11.63
C GLU A 132 -1.48 -3.26 11.19
N VAL A 133 -1.35 -2.57 10.06
CA VAL A 133 -0.08 -2.16 9.49
C VAL A 133 -0.11 -0.65 9.26
N ALA A 134 0.95 0.03 9.71
CA ALA A 134 1.12 1.47 9.50
C ALA A 134 2.45 1.75 8.81
N LEU A 135 2.40 2.26 7.57
CA LEU A 135 3.59 2.62 6.81
C LEU A 135 4.21 3.92 7.35
N LYS A 136 5.53 3.94 7.52
CA LYS A 136 6.29 5.08 8.04
C LYS A 136 7.06 5.80 6.94
N THR A 137 7.96 5.09 6.26
CA THR A 137 8.69 5.62 5.10
C THR A 137 8.37 4.77 3.87
N VAL A 138 8.32 5.39 2.70
CA VAL A 138 8.17 4.70 1.42
C VAL A 138 9.05 5.41 0.40
N ASP A 139 10.04 4.69 -0.08
CA ASP A 139 11.07 5.14 -1.02
C ASP A 139 11.29 4.04 -2.06
N LEU A 140 10.38 3.93 -3.02
CA LEU A 140 10.46 2.93 -4.09
C LEU A 140 11.49 3.38 -5.14
N PRO A 141 12.56 2.61 -5.40
CA PRO A 141 13.60 3.04 -6.33
C PRO A 141 13.09 3.07 -7.77
N LEU A 142 13.33 4.18 -8.46
CA LEU A 142 13.16 4.25 -9.91
C LEU A 142 14.36 3.63 -10.63
N ASN A 143 14.12 3.27 -11.89
CA ASN A 143 14.85 2.41 -12.84
C ASN A 143 16.39 2.50 -13.00
N ARG A 144 17.12 3.18 -12.11
CA ARG A 144 18.59 3.31 -12.10
C ARG A 144 19.23 3.35 -10.70
N CYS A 145 18.47 3.22 -9.62
CA CYS A 145 19.01 3.29 -8.27
C CYS A 145 19.03 1.93 -7.58
N SER A 146 20.23 1.51 -7.20
CA SER A 146 20.52 0.33 -6.41
C SER A 146 20.70 0.68 -4.96
N SER A 147 19.61 1.08 -4.30
CA SER A 147 19.71 1.37 -2.87
C SER A 147 19.56 0.09 -2.06
N LEU A 148 20.54 -0.20 -1.21
CA LEU A 148 20.44 -1.23 -0.18
C LEU A 148 19.66 -0.72 1.06
N THR A 149 19.07 0.48 0.98
CA THR A 149 18.16 0.98 2.01
C THR A 149 16.77 0.35 1.83
N PRO A 150 16.04 0.09 2.92
CA PRO A 150 14.69 -0.45 2.83
C PRO A 150 13.80 0.47 1.99
N HIS A 151 13.07 -0.10 1.04
CA HIS A 151 12.15 0.65 0.17
C HIS A 151 10.88 1.04 0.90
N LEU A 152 10.46 0.26 1.91
CA LEU A 152 9.38 0.66 2.80
C LEU A 152 9.73 0.26 4.22
N THR A 153 9.22 1.04 5.17
CA THR A 153 9.30 0.71 6.59
C THR A 153 7.95 0.93 7.24
N GLY A 154 7.68 0.18 8.30
CA GLY A 154 6.40 0.29 8.97
C GLY A 154 6.34 -0.44 10.30
N PHE A 155 5.18 -0.33 10.94
CA PHE A 155 4.82 -1.18 12.07
C PHE A 155 3.79 -2.20 11.65
N LEU A 156 3.95 -3.43 12.13
CA LEU A 156 2.98 -4.51 12.02
C LEU A 156 2.54 -4.87 13.42
N THR A 157 1.24 -4.74 13.68
CA THR A 157 0.61 -5.09 14.94
C THR A 157 -0.25 -6.33 14.73
N ILE A 158 -0.02 -7.36 15.54
CA ILE A 158 -0.83 -8.57 15.60
C ILE A 158 -1.55 -8.69 16.94
N CYS A 159 -2.86 -8.93 16.88
CA CYS A 159 -3.71 -9.06 18.06
C CYS A 159 -4.15 -10.51 18.28
N GLY A 160 -4.08 -10.95 19.55
CA GLY A 160 -4.56 -12.24 20.02
C GLY A 160 -3.63 -13.43 19.73
N LEU A 161 -2.35 -13.18 19.41
CA LEU A 161 -1.39 -14.25 19.14
C LEU A 161 -1.06 -15.06 20.41
N THR A 162 -0.89 -14.37 21.55
CA THR A 162 -0.59 -14.99 22.84
C THR A 162 -1.51 -14.42 23.93
N ASN A 163 -1.72 -15.18 25.01
CA ASN A 163 -2.51 -14.69 26.15
C ASN A 163 -1.74 -13.67 27.02
N GLN A 164 -0.40 -13.73 26.98
CA GLN A 164 0.47 -12.87 27.80
C GLN A 164 0.66 -11.49 27.16
N HIS A 165 0.79 -11.47 25.83
CA HIS A 165 0.90 -10.28 25.02
C HIS A 165 -0.29 -10.26 24.05
N PRO A 166 -1.42 -9.62 24.44
CA PRO A 166 -2.63 -9.59 23.63
C PRO A 166 -2.44 -8.79 22.34
N GLU A 167 -1.49 -7.86 22.33
CA GLU A 167 -1.08 -7.07 21.19
C GLU A 167 0.45 -7.09 21.11
N ILE A 168 0.96 -7.41 19.93
CA ILE A 168 2.40 -7.45 19.66
C ILE A 168 2.65 -6.57 18.45
N THR A 169 3.50 -5.56 18.60
CA THR A 169 3.89 -4.67 17.52
C THR A 169 5.36 -4.84 17.21
N THR A 170 5.67 -5.02 15.93
CA THR A 170 7.03 -5.13 15.41
C THR A 170 7.29 -4.01 14.40
N TYR A 171 8.55 -3.58 14.34
CA TYR A 171 9.05 -2.79 13.22
C TYR A 171 9.47 -3.72 12.09
N PHE A 172 9.05 -3.41 10.87
CA PHE A 172 9.48 -4.15 9.68
C PHE A 172 10.10 -3.22 8.64
N GLU A 173 10.98 -3.84 7.86
CA GLU A 173 11.59 -3.28 6.67
C GLU A 173 11.20 -4.12 5.47
N ALA A 174 11.01 -3.47 4.32
CA ALA A 174 10.57 -4.11 3.11
C ALA A 174 11.40 -3.71 1.90
N PHE A 175 11.60 -4.68 1.02
CA PHE A 175 12.24 -4.51 -0.27
C PHE A 175 11.30 -4.95 -1.38
N ALA A 176 11.16 -4.13 -2.40
CA ALA A 176 10.39 -4.44 -3.60
C ALA A 176 11.24 -5.26 -4.58
N VAL A 177 10.58 -6.18 -5.29
CA VAL A 177 11.18 -6.94 -6.38
C VAL A 177 11.25 -6.03 -7.61
N THR A 178 12.45 -5.65 -8.02
CA THR A 178 12.71 -4.69 -9.11
C THR A 178 13.14 -5.36 -10.43
N HIS A 179 13.18 -6.69 -10.48
CA HIS A 179 13.57 -7.52 -11.63
C HIS A 179 15.01 -7.37 -12.15
N LYS A 180 15.82 -6.46 -11.58
CA LYS A 180 17.23 -6.28 -11.96
C LYS A 180 18.18 -6.79 -10.88
N GLU A 181 18.15 -6.13 -9.73
CA GLU A 181 19.05 -6.45 -8.61
C GLU A 181 18.36 -7.25 -7.53
N LEU A 182 17.06 -7.00 -7.36
CA LEU A 182 16.20 -7.73 -6.44
C LEU A 182 15.17 -8.46 -7.28
N GLY A 183 15.54 -9.67 -7.72
CA GLY A 183 14.68 -10.57 -8.46
C GLY A 183 13.74 -11.37 -7.56
N PHE A 184 13.01 -12.31 -8.17
CA PHE A 184 12.09 -13.18 -7.43
C PHE A 184 12.81 -14.24 -6.59
N LEU A 185 13.95 -14.75 -7.06
CA LEU A 185 14.74 -15.77 -6.36
C LEU A 185 15.73 -15.15 -5.38
N SER A 186 15.95 -15.80 -4.25
CA SER A 186 16.91 -15.40 -3.23
C SER A 186 18.36 -15.49 -3.73
N SER A 187 18.65 -16.30 -4.74
CA SER A 187 19.95 -16.33 -5.42
C SER A 187 20.27 -15.06 -6.20
N SER A 188 19.26 -14.30 -6.64
CA SER A 188 19.47 -13.01 -7.32
C SER A 188 19.84 -11.88 -6.36
N TRP A 189 19.58 -12.05 -5.06
CA TRP A 189 19.82 -11.01 -4.05
C TRP A 189 21.28 -11.04 -3.58
N PRO A 190 21.89 -9.88 -3.27
CA PRO A 190 23.25 -9.83 -2.75
C PRO A 190 23.42 -10.65 -1.47
N ASP A 191 24.47 -11.47 -1.42
CA ASP A 191 24.80 -12.25 -0.23
C ASP A 191 25.57 -11.39 0.78
N ASN A 192 24.84 -10.57 1.52
CA ASN A 192 25.38 -9.75 2.60
C ASN A 192 24.51 -9.87 3.87
N SER A 193 25.06 -9.44 5.01
CA SER A 193 24.37 -9.54 6.30
C SER A 193 23.03 -8.80 6.36
N SER A 194 22.87 -7.72 5.58
CA SER A 194 21.63 -6.94 5.55
C SER A 194 20.49 -7.65 4.80
N MET A 195 20.83 -8.38 3.73
CA MET A 195 19.87 -9.04 2.85
C MET A 195 19.63 -10.51 3.20
N SER A 196 20.57 -11.17 3.89
CA SER A 196 20.45 -12.56 4.34
C SER A 196 19.12 -12.88 5.05
N PRO A 197 18.56 -12.01 5.93
CA PRO A 197 17.27 -12.28 6.60
C PRO A 197 16.06 -12.36 5.65
N TYR A 198 16.18 -11.86 4.42
CA TYR A 198 15.13 -11.89 3.41
C TYR A 198 15.25 -13.09 2.47
N ARG A 199 16.25 -13.96 2.66
CA ARG A 199 16.57 -15.07 1.74
C ARG A 199 16.01 -16.40 2.25
N ALA A 200 15.59 -17.22 1.31
CA ALA A 200 15.27 -18.63 1.47
C ALA A 200 15.99 -19.43 0.37
N ASP A 201 15.67 -20.71 0.24
CA ASP A 201 16.09 -21.49 -0.93
C ASP A 201 15.25 -21.13 -2.16
N ASP A 202 15.85 -21.13 -3.35
CA ASP A 202 15.14 -20.77 -4.60
C ASP A 202 13.91 -21.66 -4.87
N GLN A 203 13.97 -22.93 -4.46
CA GLN A 203 12.82 -23.84 -4.51
C GLN A 203 11.67 -23.36 -3.61
N THR A 204 12.02 -22.88 -2.41
CA THR A 204 11.05 -22.32 -1.46
C THR A 204 10.47 -21.02 -2.00
N ASP A 205 11.29 -20.14 -2.56
CA ASP A 205 10.82 -18.90 -3.18
C ASP A 205 9.77 -19.20 -4.26
N LEU A 206 10.08 -20.14 -5.16
CA LEU A 206 9.18 -20.52 -6.25
C LEU A 206 7.86 -21.09 -5.71
N GLU A 207 7.91 -21.97 -4.70
CA GLU A 207 6.71 -22.50 -4.05
C GLU A 207 5.82 -21.38 -3.48
N HIS A 208 6.39 -20.36 -2.85
CA HIS A 208 5.62 -19.26 -2.28
C HIS A 208 5.07 -18.32 -3.36
N TRP A 209 5.89 -17.94 -4.33
CA TRP A 209 5.44 -17.06 -5.42
C TRP A 209 4.33 -17.70 -6.26
N LEU A 210 4.41 -19.02 -6.50
CA LEU A 210 3.36 -19.79 -7.19
C LEU A 210 2.04 -19.90 -6.40
N ASN A 211 1.95 -19.43 -5.15
CA ASN A 211 0.64 -19.33 -4.49
C ASN A 211 -0.13 -18.06 -4.89
N PHE A 212 0.54 -17.05 -5.45
CA PHE A 212 -0.13 -15.85 -5.95
C PHE A 212 -0.71 -16.08 -7.35
N PRO A 213 -2.03 -15.91 -7.57
CA PRO A 213 -2.62 -16.00 -8.90
C PRO A 213 -2.03 -14.94 -9.85
N ALA A 214 -1.74 -13.74 -9.34
CA ALA A 214 -1.11 -12.66 -10.10
C ALA A 214 0.29 -13.05 -10.61
N PHE A 215 1.08 -13.77 -9.82
CA PHE A 215 2.37 -14.29 -10.25
C PHE A 215 2.20 -15.29 -11.40
N LYS A 216 1.24 -16.23 -11.28
CA LYS A 216 0.93 -17.18 -12.38
C LYS A 216 0.55 -16.47 -13.67
N GLN A 217 -0.18 -15.37 -13.59
CA GLN A 217 -0.61 -14.58 -14.75
C GLN A 217 0.56 -13.96 -15.52
N LEU A 218 1.72 -13.75 -14.90
CA LEU A 218 2.93 -13.29 -15.59
C LEU A 218 3.40 -14.28 -16.68
N PHE A 219 3.10 -15.57 -16.50
CA PHE A 219 3.50 -16.66 -17.41
C PHE A 219 2.37 -17.15 -18.31
N LEU A 220 1.12 -16.79 -17.99
CA LEU A 220 -0.04 -17.25 -18.77
C LEU A 220 -0.27 -16.32 -19.97
N PRO A 221 -0.76 -16.85 -21.10
CA PRO A 221 -1.18 -16.01 -22.22
C PRO A 221 -2.38 -15.18 -21.79
N ALA A 222 -2.25 -13.86 -21.79
CA ALA A 222 -3.42 -12.99 -21.76
C ALA A 222 -4.20 -13.21 -23.06
N LEU A 223 -5.54 -13.20 -22.97
CA LEU A 223 -6.42 -13.34 -24.13
C LEU A 223 -6.10 -12.20 -25.14
N GLY A 224 -5.32 -12.49 -26.18
CA GLY A 224 -5.10 -11.56 -27.30
C GLY A 224 -3.66 -11.37 -27.79
N ASP A 225 -2.63 -11.84 -27.09
CA ASP A 225 -1.22 -11.60 -27.51
C ASP A 225 -0.62 -12.74 -28.35
N SER A 226 0.29 -12.35 -29.26
CA SER A 226 1.06 -13.28 -30.08
C SER A 226 1.91 -14.22 -29.18
N PRO A 227 1.87 -15.54 -29.39
CA PRO A 227 2.53 -16.53 -28.53
C PRO A 227 4.08 -16.49 -28.54
N SER A 228 4.69 -15.61 -29.33
CA SER A 228 6.13 -15.57 -29.60
C SER A 228 6.93 -14.53 -28.79
N ALA A 229 6.29 -13.75 -27.91
CA ALA A 229 6.93 -12.60 -27.25
C ALA A 229 6.87 -12.64 -25.71
N ARG A 230 6.54 -13.79 -25.11
CA ARG A 230 6.32 -13.88 -23.65
C ARG A 230 7.37 -14.73 -22.96
N PRO A 231 7.80 -14.35 -21.74
CA PRO A 231 8.79 -15.10 -21.00
C PRO A 231 8.22 -16.42 -20.52
N THR A 232 9.01 -17.47 -20.66
CA THR A 232 8.81 -18.73 -19.95
C THR A 232 9.11 -18.54 -18.47
N LEU A 233 8.65 -19.47 -17.63
CA LEU A 233 8.97 -19.49 -16.20
C LEU A 233 10.48 -19.36 -15.95
N ASN A 234 11.30 -19.98 -16.79
CA ASN A 234 12.75 -19.90 -16.67
C ASN A 234 13.27 -18.50 -16.99
N ASP A 235 12.76 -17.82 -18.02
CA ASP A 235 13.23 -16.48 -18.40
C ASP A 235 12.98 -15.44 -17.29
N VAL A 236 11.88 -15.62 -16.55
CA VAL A 236 11.51 -14.78 -15.39
C VAL A 236 12.39 -15.08 -14.18
N ILE A 237 12.71 -16.35 -13.97
CA ILE A 237 13.43 -16.86 -12.81
C ILE A 237 14.93 -16.59 -12.95
N GLU A 238 15.47 -16.77 -14.15
CA GLU A 238 16.87 -16.53 -14.48
C GLU A 238 17.18 -15.03 -14.69
N GLY A 239 16.14 -14.18 -14.72
CA GLY A 239 16.29 -12.73 -14.86
C GLY A 239 16.69 -12.29 -16.28
N ASP A 240 16.52 -13.16 -17.28
CA ASP A 240 16.86 -12.89 -18.68
C ASP A 240 15.76 -12.11 -19.42
N TYR A 241 14.57 -12.00 -18.80
CA TYR A 241 13.46 -11.22 -19.34
C TYR A 241 13.33 -9.84 -18.69
N ASP A 242 13.35 -8.79 -19.51
CA ASP A 242 13.06 -7.42 -19.08
C ASP A 242 11.55 -7.22 -18.93
N PHE A 243 11.08 -7.17 -17.69
CA PHE A 243 9.68 -6.90 -17.34
C PHE A 243 9.27 -5.44 -17.50
N GLY A 244 10.19 -4.55 -17.86
CA GLY A 244 9.97 -3.10 -17.82
C GLY A 244 9.94 -2.58 -16.39
N ASP A 245 9.39 -1.38 -16.19
CA ASP A 245 9.29 -0.78 -14.86
C ASP A 245 8.25 -1.52 -14.00
N TYR A 246 8.68 -2.08 -12.87
CA TYR A 246 7.79 -2.77 -11.92
C TYR A 246 6.73 -1.82 -11.35
N LEU A 247 6.98 -0.51 -11.33
CA LEU A 247 6.02 0.50 -10.86
C LEU A 247 4.90 0.77 -11.87
N GLU A 248 5.12 0.49 -13.15
CA GLU A 248 4.09 0.60 -14.19
C GLU A 248 3.16 -0.63 -14.23
N GLN A 249 3.54 -1.72 -13.55
CA GLN A 249 2.74 -2.93 -13.46
C GLN A 249 1.64 -2.81 -12.41
N ARG A 250 0.50 -3.48 -12.61
CA ARG A 250 -0.58 -3.48 -11.61
C ARG A 250 -0.15 -4.03 -10.24
N PHE A 251 0.74 -5.02 -10.25
CA PHE A 251 1.11 -5.78 -9.08
C PHE A 251 2.56 -5.51 -8.70
N ILE A 252 2.79 -5.12 -7.44
CA ILE A 252 4.13 -4.94 -6.86
C ILE A 252 4.40 -6.10 -5.91
N PHE A 253 5.47 -6.84 -6.17
CA PHE A 253 5.92 -7.91 -5.29
C PHE A 253 6.97 -7.37 -4.31
N MET A 254 6.91 -7.80 -3.05
CA MET A 254 7.82 -7.34 -2.00
C MET A 254 8.18 -8.48 -1.05
N ARG A 255 9.25 -8.29 -0.27
CA ARG A 255 9.57 -9.12 0.91
C ARG A 255 9.58 -8.23 2.14
N TRP A 256 8.83 -8.59 3.18
CA TRP A 256 8.80 -7.85 4.45
C TRP A 256 9.49 -8.66 5.55
N LYS A 257 10.41 -8.03 6.29
CA LYS A 257 11.10 -8.64 7.41
C LYS A 257 10.92 -7.79 8.66
N GLU A 258 10.30 -8.39 9.68
CA GLU A 258 10.25 -7.84 11.03
C GLU A 258 11.65 -7.87 11.67
N LYS A 259 12.02 -6.80 12.37
CA LYS A 259 13.36 -6.61 12.94
C LYS A 259 13.35 -6.70 14.45
N PHE A 260 12.47 -5.95 15.10
CA PHE A 260 12.42 -5.84 16.56
C PHE A 260 11.03 -5.43 17.04
N LEU A 261 10.78 -5.60 18.34
CA LEU A 261 9.54 -5.23 19.01
C LEU A 261 9.46 -3.75 19.34
N VAL A 262 8.25 -3.21 19.33
CA VAL A 262 7.95 -1.83 19.71
C VAL A 262 6.97 -1.89 20.90
N PRO A 263 7.20 -1.13 21.98
CA PRO A 263 8.20 -0.06 22.12
C PRO A 263 9.61 -0.51 22.51
N ASP A 264 9.80 -1.76 22.94
CA ASP A 264 11.07 -2.23 23.48
C ASP A 264 11.85 -3.09 22.47
N ALA A 265 12.79 -2.45 21.78
CA ALA A 265 13.63 -3.09 20.77
C ALA A 265 14.71 -4.03 21.36
N GLN A 266 14.91 -4.04 22.69
CA GLN A 266 15.90 -4.90 23.34
C GLN A 266 15.33 -6.27 23.73
N VAL A 267 14.03 -6.47 23.55
CA VAL A 267 13.38 -7.76 23.81
C VAL A 267 13.57 -8.67 22.60
N ASP A 268 14.41 -9.68 22.74
CA ASP A 268 14.78 -10.61 21.65
C ASP A 268 13.74 -11.71 21.38
N GLY A 269 12.63 -11.75 22.10
CA GLY A 269 11.61 -12.78 21.87
C GLY A 269 10.39 -12.69 22.78
N ILE A 270 9.31 -13.34 22.32
CA ILE A 270 8.04 -13.43 23.04
C ILE A 270 7.71 -14.90 23.26
N ALA A 271 7.31 -15.24 24.48
CA ALA A 271 6.92 -16.61 24.78
C ALA A 271 5.71 -17.03 23.91
N GLY A 272 5.93 -18.02 23.03
CA GLY A 272 4.90 -18.54 22.14
C GLY A 272 4.71 -17.77 20.83
N ALA A 273 5.61 -16.83 20.50
CA ALA A 273 5.61 -16.12 19.23
C ALA A 273 7.06 -15.91 18.72
N SER A 274 7.26 -15.93 17.40
CA SER A 274 8.53 -15.61 16.76
C SER A 274 8.25 -14.78 15.51
N TYR A 275 9.14 -13.82 15.25
CA TYR A 275 9.17 -12.96 14.07
C TYR A 275 10.47 -13.17 13.26
N ASP A 276 11.12 -14.33 13.41
CA ASP A 276 12.40 -14.66 12.77
C ASP A 276 12.27 -14.83 11.25
N GLY A 277 11.07 -15.20 10.78
CA GLY A 277 10.74 -15.33 9.37
C GLY A 277 10.55 -14.00 8.65
N PHE A 278 10.07 -14.10 7.42
CA PHE A 278 9.71 -12.96 6.57
C PHE A 278 8.44 -13.26 5.77
N TYR A 279 7.86 -12.24 5.16
CA TYR A 279 6.66 -12.35 4.35
C TYR A 279 6.96 -12.17 2.87
N TYR A 280 6.44 -13.06 2.04
CA TYR A 280 6.25 -12.80 0.62
C TYR A 280 4.99 -11.97 0.46
N ILE A 281 5.09 -10.83 -0.22
CA ILE A 281 4.00 -9.86 -0.33
C ILE A 281 3.69 -9.56 -1.79
N LEU A 282 2.39 -9.45 -2.07
CA LEU A 282 1.80 -8.97 -3.31
C LEU A 282 0.91 -7.76 -2.97
N HIS A 283 1.20 -6.61 -3.58
CA HIS A 283 0.39 -5.41 -3.50
C HIS A 283 -0.31 -5.14 -4.85
N ASP A 284 -1.63 -4.97 -4.83
CA ASP A 284 -2.41 -4.53 -5.99
C ASP A 284 -2.53 -3.01 -5.99
N GLN A 285 -1.82 -2.33 -6.90
CA GLN A 285 -1.81 -0.87 -6.99
C GLN A 285 -3.18 -0.27 -7.30
N PHE A 286 -4.09 -1.04 -7.90
CA PHE A 286 -5.41 -0.56 -8.29
C PHE A 286 -6.39 -0.58 -7.11
N THR A 287 -6.43 -1.67 -6.34
CA THR A 287 -7.36 -1.84 -5.21
C THR A 287 -6.75 -1.45 -3.86
N GLY A 288 -5.43 -1.30 -3.80
CA GLY A 288 -4.67 -1.10 -2.58
C GLY A 288 -4.54 -2.35 -1.70
N ASN A 289 -5.04 -3.50 -2.14
CA ASN A 289 -5.03 -4.71 -1.31
C ASN A 289 -3.61 -5.27 -1.18
N ILE A 290 -3.31 -5.86 -0.03
CA ILE A 290 -2.04 -6.56 0.23
C ILE A 290 -2.38 -8.01 0.56
N GLN A 291 -1.75 -8.92 -0.16
CA GLN A 291 -1.78 -10.35 0.09
C GLN A 291 -0.38 -10.83 0.43
N GLY A 292 -0.25 -11.81 1.30
CA GLY A 292 1.04 -12.34 1.65
C GLY A 292 1.04 -13.74 2.23
N PHE A 293 2.25 -14.30 2.32
CA PHE A 293 2.49 -15.56 3.00
C PHE A 293 3.71 -15.42 3.90
N TYR A 294 3.55 -15.74 5.19
CA TYR A 294 4.67 -15.83 6.11
C TYR A 294 5.49 -17.10 5.85
N TYR A 295 6.81 -16.96 5.94
CA TYR A 295 7.75 -18.05 5.81
C TYR A 295 8.78 -18.03 6.93
N HIS A 296 8.92 -19.17 7.59
CA HIS A 296 10.05 -19.52 8.43
C HIS A 296 10.25 -21.04 8.33
N LYS A 297 11.51 -21.51 8.36
CA LYS A 297 11.84 -22.94 8.17
C LYS A 297 11.14 -23.88 9.16
N ASP A 298 10.89 -23.41 10.39
CA ASP A 298 10.30 -24.20 11.47
C ASP A 298 8.81 -23.87 11.72
N ALA A 299 8.22 -22.98 10.91
CA ALA A 299 6.83 -22.58 11.07
C ALA A 299 5.87 -23.37 10.16
N GLU A 300 4.58 -23.33 10.49
CA GLU A 300 3.53 -23.80 9.58
C GLU A 300 3.62 -23.06 8.24
N LYS A 301 3.62 -23.81 7.13
CA LYS A 301 3.71 -23.24 5.79
C LYS A 301 2.44 -22.48 5.42
N PHE A 302 2.60 -21.46 4.57
CA PHE A 302 1.51 -20.72 3.93
C PHE A 302 0.53 -20.06 4.90
N GLN A 303 1.03 -19.52 6.02
CA GLN A 303 0.21 -18.65 6.86
C GLN A 303 -0.10 -17.39 6.05
N GLN A 304 -1.38 -17.20 5.75
CA GLN A 304 -1.82 -16.20 4.80
C GLN A 304 -2.01 -14.86 5.50
N LEU A 305 -1.56 -13.79 4.86
CA LEU A 305 -1.78 -12.40 5.26
C LEU A 305 -2.71 -11.73 4.26
N GLU A 306 -3.80 -11.13 4.73
CA GLU A 306 -4.74 -10.39 3.89
C GLU A 306 -4.99 -9.02 4.53
N LEU A 307 -4.67 -7.94 3.83
CA LEU A 307 -4.87 -6.58 4.32
C LEU A 307 -5.57 -5.72 3.28
N ILE A 308 -6.44 -4.83 3.77
CA ILE A 308 -7.13 -3.81 2.98
C ILE A 308 -6.74 -2.42 3.49
N PRO A 309 -6.71 -1.40 2.61
CA PRO A 309 -6.39 -0.04 3.02
C PRO A 309 -7.43 0.50 4.00
N SER A 310 -6.98 1.08 5.10
CA SER A 310 -7.81 1.73 6.12
C SER A 310 -7.96 3.21 5.79
N TYR A 311 -9.20 3.66 5.60
CA TYR A 311 -9.51 5.07 5.34
C TYR A 311 -9.71 5.90 6.61
N LYS A 312 -9.58 5.29 7.80
CA LYS A 312 -9.74 6.00 9.09
C LYS A 312 -8.73 7.14 9.27
N SER A 313 -7.54 7.01 8.68
CA SER A 313 -6.48 8.03 8.71
C SER A 313 -6.62 9.08 7.59
N LEU A 314 -7.40 8.78 6.54
CA LEU A 314 -7.62 9.69 5.40
C LEU A 314 -8.68 10.76 5.65
N SER A 315 -9.57 10.54 6.62
CA SER A 315 -10.64 11.50 6.97
C SER A 315 -10.15 12.71 7.79
N SER A 316 -8.89 12.73 8.24
CA SER A 316 -8.38 13.77 9.14
C SER A 316 -7.18 14.58 8.63
N CYS A 317 -6.65 14.35 7.41
CA CYS A 317 -5.37 14.95 7.03
C CYS A 317 -5.31 15.65 5.66
N THR A 318 -5.00 16.95 5.72
CA THR A 318 -4.25 17.69 4.70
C THR A 318 -2.85 17.09 4.55
N ASP A 319 -2.32 17.03 3.32
CA ASP A 319 -0.98 16.50 3.06
C ASP A 319 0.08 17.18 3.95
N CYS A 320 0.77 16.40 4.78
CA CYS A 320 1.92 16.87 5.53
C CYS A 320 3.03 15.83 5.45
N THR A 321 4.13 16.24 4.83
CA THR A 321 5.30 15.43 4.52
C THR A 321 6.45 15.78 5.45
N PHE A 322 7.46 14.91 5.50
CA PHE A 322 8.74 15.17 6.16
C PHE A 322 9.86 14.72 5.22
N GLU A 323 11.05 15.28 5.41
CA GLU A 323 12.25 14.93 4.65
C GLU A 323 13.39 14.72 5.65
N PHE A 324 14.19 13.68 5.44
CA PHE A 324 15.42 13.49 6.21
C PHE A 324 16.46 14.50 5.73
N ALA A 325 17.13 15.15 6.68
CA ALA A 325 18.21 16.12 6.40
C ALA A 325 19.48 15.45 5.90
#